data_AF-D7IIU2-F1
#
_entry.id   AF-D7IIU2-F1
#
_cell.length_a   1.000
_cell.length_b   1.000
_cell.length_c   1.000
_cell.angle_alpha   90.00
_cell.angle_beta   90.00
_cell.angle_gamma   90.00
#
_symmetry.space_group_name_H-M   'P 1'
#
loop_
_entity.id
_entity.type
_entity.pdbx_description
1 polymer ?
#
loop_
_entity_poly.entity_id
_entity_poly.type
_entity_poly.pdbx_seq_one_letter_code
_entity_poly.pdbx_strand_id
1 'polypeptide(L)'
;MQYCPGGIGPGSYYVWIYVQFFFLLPIVGFVNQRIRGGYLLLIFTVLCVALEMLCTYIHIPAGLYRLLAIRYVYLICLGYIWTISGIEINKRTILLSFISILFILMFTYTSINLEPLFFNNDWKICHWVCYFYVAYLFVYLLHKIYQWSSRYLKSLFCLMGKCSYEIFLLQMFVFTFFPSAADMAFIGNSYVIVLIRIVLTTSLSIFPVLFYNYYLKKCRYRMS
;
A
#
# COMPACT_ATOMS: atom_id res chain seq x y z
N MET A 1 -17.21 18.90 16.29
CA MET A 1 -15.75 19.12 16.36
C MET A 1 -15.11 18.52 15.13
N GLN A 2 -14.49 19.37 14.33
CA GLN A 2 -13.98 19.07 13.00
C GLN A 2 -12.61 18.40 13.12
N TYR A 3 -12.60 17.06 13.12
CA TYR A 3 -11.35 16.29 13.08
C TYR A 3 -10.62 16.64 11.78
N CYS A 4 -9.37 17.11 11.87
CA CYS A 4 -8.47 17.26 10.72
C CYS A 4 -8.42 15.91 9.97
N PRO A 5 -9.09 15.75 8.81
CA PRO A 5 -9.36 14.42 8.27
C PRO A 5 -8.18 13.83 7.49
N GLY A 6 -6.95 14.32 7.70
CA GLY A 6 -5.77 13.93 6.92
C GLY A 6 -5.72 14.52 5.51
N GLY A 7 -6.66 15.42 5.16
CA GLY A 7 -6.79 16.10 3.88
C GLY A 7 -8.12 15.82 3.18
N ILE A 8 -8.37 16.49 2.05
CA ILE A 8 -9.56 16.26 1.21
C ILE A 8 -9.26 15.07 0.30
N GLY A 9 -10.14 14.06 0.32
CA GLY A 9 -10.04 12.89 -0.56
C GLY A 9 -9.45 11.63 0.09
N PRO A 10 -9.84 10.43 -0.39
CA PRO A 10 -9.60 9.15 0.28
C PRO A 10 -8.13 8.69 0.28
N GLY A 11 -7.18 9.42 -0.31
CA GLY A 11 -5.74 9.07 -0.31
C GLY A 11 -4.81 10.14 0.23
N SER A 12 -5.33 11.29 0.66
CA SER A 12 -4.53 12.41 1.19
C SER A 12 -3.67 12.03 2.41
N TYR A 13 -4.16 11.10 3.24
CA TYR A 13 -3.45 10.59 4.41
C TYR A 13 -2.10 9.91 4.09
N TYR A 14 -1.88 9.43 2.87
CA TYR A 14 -0.61 8.82 2.48
C TYR A 14 0.56 9.81 2.52
N VAL A 15 0.33 11.10 2.31
CA VAL A 15 1.38 12.13 2.41
C VAL A 15 1.98 12.13 3.83
N TRP A 16 1.13 12.07 4.85
CA TRP A 16 1.56 11.99 6.25
C TRP A 16 2.31 10.70 6.57
N ILE A 17 1.91 9.59 5.95
CA ILE A 17 2.61 8.31 6.09
C ILE A 17 4.00 8.39 5.46
N TYR A 18 4.15 9.00 4.27
CA TYR A 18 5.45 9.15 3.61
C TYR A 18 6.43 9.99 4.42
N VAL A 19 5.95 11.07 5.07
CA VAL A 19 6.79 11.86 5.99
C VAL A 19 7.25 11.01 7.17
N GLN A 20 6.38 10.18 7.75
CA GLN A 20 6.77 9.25 8.81
C GLN A 20 7.77 8.19 8.30
N PHE A 21 7.60 7.68 7.08
CA PHE A 21 8.54 6.74 6.48
C PHE A 21 9.92 7.34 6.29
N PHE A 22 10.02 8.61 5.93
CA PHE A 22 11.31 9.30 5.81
C PHE A 22 12.14 9.18 7.09
N PHE A 23 11.51 9.27 8.26
CA PHE A 23 12.18 9.09 9.55
C PHE A 23 12.32 7.63 9.98
N LEU A 24 11.34 6.77 9.67
CA LEU A 24 11.36 5.36 10.07
C LEU A 24 12.38 4.52 9.28
N LEU A 25 12.54 4.77 7.98
CA LEU A 25 13.44 4.02 7.11
C LEU A 25 14.89 3.94 7.62
N PRO A 26 15.58 5.05 7.98
CA PRO A 26 16.95 4.96 8.49
C PRO A 26 17.06 4.17 9.79
N ILE A 27 16.05 4.28 10.68
CA ILE A 27 16.01 3.55 11.96
C ILE A 27 15.89 2.05 11.71
N VAL A 28 14.93 1.64 10.88
CA VAL A 28 14.73 0.22 10.53
C VAL A 28 15.95 -0.32 9.79
N GLY A 29 16.52 0.44 8.86
CA GLY A 29 17.73 0.08 8.14
C GLY A 29 18.92 -0.18 9.07
N PHE A 30 19.11 0.68 10.08
CA PHE A 30 20.16 0.50 11.07
C PHE A 30 19.97 -0.77 11.93
N VAL A 31 18.76 -1.04 12.40
CA VAL A 31 18.44 -2.27 13.16
C VAL A 31 18.67 -3.51 12.30
N ASN A 32 18.24 -3.47 11.05
CA ASN A 32 18.35 -4.58 10.10
C ASN A 32 19.82 -4.92 9.74
N GLN A 33 20.72 -3.94 9.76
CA GLN A 33 22.16 -4.20 9.58
C GLN A 33 22.79 -4.93 10.77
N ARG A 34 22.24 -4.76 11.99
CA ARG A 34 22.80 -5.33 13.22
C ARG A 34 22.20 -6.69 13.59
N ILE A 35 20.95 -6.93 13.22
CA ILE A 35 20.20 -8.13 13.61
C ILE A 35 19.92 -8.97 12.37
N ARG A 36 20.33 -10.25 12.39
CA ARG A 36 20.17 -11.14 11.23
C ARG A 36 18.94 -12.04 11.34
N GLY A 37 18.24 -12.20 10.21
CA GLY A 37 17.32 -13.30 9.95
C GLY A 37 16.06 -13.32 10.83
N GLY A 38 15.67 -14.50 11.32
CA GLY A 38 14.39 -14.72 11.99
C GLY A 38 14.18 -13.94 13.30
N TYR A 39 15.27 -13.55 13.98
CA TYR A 39 15.19 -12.68 15.17
C TYR A 39 14.64 -11.29 14.83
N LEU A 40 14.94 -10.78 13.63
CA LEU A 40 14.41 -9.50 13.16
C LEU A 40 12.88 -9.55 13.05
N LEU A 41 12.35 -10.62 12.41
CA LEU A 41 10.90 -10.81 12.28
C LEU A 41 10.24 -10.84 13.66
N LEU A 42 10.81 -11.59 14.61
CA LEU A 42 10.28 -11.68 15.97
C LEU A 42 10.26 -10.32 16.68
N ILE A 43 11.37 -9.57 16.63
CA ILE A 43 11.46 -8.24 17.26
C ILE A 43 10.41 -7.28 16.67
N PHE A 44 10.28 -7.26 15.34
CA PHE A 44 9.29 -6.40 14.68
C PHE A 44 7.85 -6.86 14.96
N THR A 45 7.59 -8.17 15.08
CA THR A 45 6.29 -8.68 15.54
C THR A 45 5.97 -8.18 16.94
N VAL A 46 6.90 -8.32 17.89
CA VAL A 46 6.71 -7.85 19.27
C VAL A 46 6.49 -6.34 19.31
N LEU A 47 7.27 -5.58 18.54
CA LEU A 47 7.11 -4.12 18.42
C LEU A 47 5.73 -3.75 17.88
N CYS A 48 5.26 -4.40 16.81
CA CYS A 48 3.93 -4.13 16.25
C CYS A 48 2.82 -4.45 17.24
N VAL A 49 2.87 -5.60 17.91
CA VAL A 49 1.88 -5.97 18.94
C VAL A 49 1.91 -4.97 20.11
N ALA A 50 3.09 -4.55 20.56
CA ALA A 50 3.21 -3.53 21.60
C ALA A 50 2.60 -2.18 21.19
N LEU A 51 2.84 -1.74 19.95
CA LEU A 51 2.24 -0.51 19.42
C LEU A 51 0.71 -0.62 19.29
N GLU A 52 0.19 -1.77 18.90
CA GLU A 52 -1.26 -2.01 18.82
C GLU A 52 -1.93 -2.03 20.20
N MET A 53 -1.31 -2.70 21.18
CA MET A 53 -1.76 -2.65 22.57
C MET A 53 -1.75 -1.22 23.12
N LEU A 54 -0.72 -0.43 22.80
CA LEU A 54 -0.66 0.98 23.18
C LEU A 54 -1.79 1.81 22.54
N CYS A 55 -2.08 1.59 21.26
CA CYS A 55 -3.20 2.25 20.58
C CYS A 55 -4.55 1.91 21.21
N THR A 56 -4.72 0.65 21.60
CA THR A 56 -5.92 0.14 22.29
C THR A 56 -6.06 0.79 23.67
N TYR A 57 -4.98 0.84 24.44
CA TYR A 57 -4.95 1.45 25.78
C TYR A 57 -5.27 2.95 25.78
N ILE A 58 -4.77 3.68 24.79
CA ILE A 58 -5.03 5.13 24.64
C ILE A 58 -6.41 5.40 24.03
N HIS A 59 -7.11 4.37 23.55
CA HIS A 59 -8.38 4.49 22.81
C HIS A 59 -8.28 5.50 21.64
N ILE A 60 -7.24 5.36 20.81
CA ILE A 60 -7.03 6.27 19.68
C ILE A 60 -8.25 6.23 18.74
N PRO A 61 -8.80 7.39 18.33
CA PRO A 61 -9.89 7.42 17.36
C PRO A 61 -9.42 6.93 16.00
N ALA A 62 -10.28 6.19 15.28
CA ALA A 62 -9.95 5.57 13.99
C ALA A 62 -9.39 6.55 12.95
N GLY A 63 -9.84 7.81 12.96
CA GLY A 63 -9.34 8.87 12.10
C GLY A 63 -7.85 9.20 12.34
N LEU A 64 -7.41 9.25 13.60
CA LEU A 64 -5.99 9.47 13.93
C LEU A 64 -5.15 8.22 13.69
N TYR A 65 -5.68 7.03 14.02
CA TYR A 65 -5.02 5.76 13.69
C TYR A 65 -4.73 5.65 12.19
N ARG A 66 -5.64 6.16 11.35
CA ARG A 66 -5.47 6.22 9.90
C ARG A 66 -4.25 7.05 9.45
N LEU A 67 -3.83 8.04 10.22
CA LEU A 67 -2.69 8.89 9.87
C LEU A 67 -1.36 8.28 10.30
N LEU A 68 -1.38 7.31 11.23
CA LEU A 68 -0.18 6.71 11.80
C LEU A 68 0.40 5.64 10.88
N ALA A 69 1.74 5.63 10.79
CA ALA A 69 2.52 4.67 10.03
C ALA A 69 2.68 3.30 10.72
N ILE A 70 2.16 3.13 11.95
CA ILE A 70 2.32 1.95 12.81
C ILE A 70 2.06 0.64 12.05
N ARG A 71 0.96 0.59 11.29
CA ARG A 71 0.54 -0.56 10.48
C ARG A 71 1.63 -1.01 9.50
N TYR A 72 2.33 -0.05 8.91
CA TYR A 72 3.31 -0.32 7.86
C TYR A 72 4.71 -0.63 8.40
N VAL A 73 4.96 -0.50 9.71
CA VAL A 73 6.29 -0.76 10.32
C VAL A 73 6.75 -2.18 10.00
N TYR A 74 5.87 -3.16 10.11
CA TYR A 74 6.19 -4.55 9.76
C TYR A 74 6.46 -4.74 8.26
N LEU A 75 5.71 -4.02 7.42
CA LEU A 75 5.88 -4.07 5.97
C LEU A 75 7.24 -3.52 5.54
N ILE A 76 7.72 -2.45 6.20
CA ILE A 76 9.07 -1.90 5.97
C ILE A 76 10.14 -2.96 6.30
N CYS A 77 9.99 -3.68 7.41
CA CYS A 77 10.90 -4.77 7.77
C CYS A 77 10.94 -5.86 6.69
N LEU A 78 9.78 -6.32 6.21
CA LEU A 78 9.70 -7.31 5.13
C LEU A 78 10.36 -6.79 3.83
N GLY A 79 10.13 -5.51 3.48
CA GLY A 79 10.77 -4.87 2.34
C GLY A 79 12.29 -4.85 2.44
N TYR A 80 12.85 -4.57 3.62
CA TYR A 80 14.29 -4.63 3.85
C TYR A 80 14.84 -6.06 3.70
N ILE A 81 14.15 -7.08 4.21
CA ILE A 81 14.55 -8.48 4.01
C ILE A 81 14.62 -8.82 2.51
N TRP A 82 13.66 -8.33 1.70
CA TRP A 82 13.72 -8.50 0.25
C TRP A 82 14.91 -7.84 -0.41
N THR A 83 15.33 -6.66 0.05
CA THR A 83 16.50 -6.00 -0.54
C THR A 83 17.79 -6.79 -0.33
N ILE A 84 17.88 -7.58 0.75
CA ILE A 84 19.08 -8.35 1.11
C ILE A 84 19.03 -9.76 0.52
N SER A 85 17.93 -10.48 0.72
CA SER A 85 17.79 -11.90 0.39
C SER A 85 17.02 -12.14 -0.91
N GLY A 86 16.37 -11.12 -1.47
CA GLY A 86 15.40 -11.29 -2.54
C GLY A 86 14.10 -11.94 -2.05
N ILE A 87 13.27 -12.35 -3.01
CA ILE A 87 11.99 -13.04 -2.73
C ILE A 87 12.26 -14.55 -2.69
N GLU A 88 12.49 -15.07 -1.49
CA GLU A 88 12.67 -16.51 -1.28
C GLU A 88 11.33 -17.21 -1.00
N ILE A 89 10.92 -18.09 -1.92
CA ILE A 89 9.73 -18.93 -1.76
C ILE A 89 10.17 -20.28 -1.20
N ASN A 90 10.01 -20.41 0.12
CA ASN A 90 10.34 -21.59 0.90
C ASN A 90 9.04 -22.17 1.50
N LYS A 91 9.07 -23.45 1.92
CA LYS A 91 7.93 -24.09 2.60
C LYS A 91 7.40 -23.24 3.78
N ARG A 92 8.30 -22.58 4.51
CA ARG A 92 7.95 -21.68 5.63
C ARG A 92 7.23 -20.41 5.16
N THR A 93 7.70 -19.73 4.12
CA THR A 93 7.07 -18.48 3.63
C THR A 93 5.73 -18.76 2.96
N ILE A 94 5.59 -19.92 2.31
CA ILE A 94 4.30 -20.41 1.80
C ILE A 94 3.33 -20.68 2.94
N LEU A 95 3.74 -21.41 3.99
CA LEU A 95 2.91 -21.68 5.16
C LEU A 95 2.43 -20.38 5.83
N LEU A 96 3.35 -19.43 6.05
CA LEU A 96 3.02 -18.11 6.59
C LEU A 96 2.06 -17.33 5.70
N SER A 97 2.17 -17.46 4.38
CA SER A 97 1.23 -16.85 3.43
C SER A 97 -0.17 -17.43 3.55
N PHE A 98 -0.31 -18.74 3.72
CA PHE A 98 -1.61 -19.37 3.95
C PHE A 98 -2.23 -18.97 5.30
N ILE A 99 -1.43 -18.91 6.36
CA ILE A 99 -1.87 -18.38 7.66
C ILE A 99 -2.36 -16.95 7.49
N SER A 100 -1.60 -16.12 6.77
CA SER A 100 -1.99 -14.75 6.46
C SER A 100 -3.32 -14.64 5.72
N ILE A 101 -3.60 -15.52 4.75
CA ILE A 101 -4.89 -15.58 4.06
C ILE A 101 -6.01 -15.91 5.05
N LEU A 102 -5.82 -16.91 5.92
CA LEU A 102 -6.80 -17.29 6.93
C LEU A 102 -7.15 -16.11 7.85
N PHE A 103 -6.13 -15.38 8.33
CA PHE A 103 -6.34 -14.18 9.14
C PHE A 103 -7.07 -13.07 8.36
N ILE A 104 -6.73 -12.84 7.09
CA ILE A 104 -7.44 -11.87 6.25
C ILE A 104 -8.92 -12.26 6.11
N LEU A 105 -9.22 -13.53 5.84
CA LEU A 105 -10.59 -14.02 5.74
C LEU A 105 -11.34 -13.89 7.06
N MET A 106 -10.70 -14.28 8.17
CA MET A 106 -11.26 -14.13 9.52
C MET A 106 -11.59 -12.67 9.80
N PHE A 107 -10.64 -11.75 9.66
CA PHE A 107 -10.89 -10.33 9.90
C PHE A 107 -11.94 -9.77 8.96
N THR A 108 -12.01 -10.20 7.70
CA THR A 108 -12.97 -9.66 6.73
C THR A 108 -14.40 -10.13 7.00
N TYR A 109 -14.58 -11.43 7.24
CA TYR A 109 -15.92 -12.05 7.28
C TYR A 109 -16.44 -12.34 8.68
N THR A 110 -15.60 -12.24 9.71
CA THR A 110 -16.04 -12.41 11.10
C THR A 110 -15.98 -11.09 11.87
N SER A 111 -16.85 -10.95 12.87
CA SER A 111 -16.92 -9.82 13.79
C SER A 111 -16.21 -10.10 15.13
N ILE A 112 -15.27 -11.05 15.15
CA ILE A 112 -14.54 -11.42 16.35
C ILE A 112 -13.66 -10.24 16.78
N ASN A 113 -13.82 -9.79 18.02
CA ASN A 113 -12.92 -8.82 18.63
C ASN A 113 -11.71 -9.55 19.24
N LEU A 114 -10.51 -9.21 18.77
CA LEU A 114 -9.23 -9.78 19.25
C LEU A 114 -8.35 -8.74 19.95
N GLU A 115 -8.95 -7.65 20.41
CA GLU A 115 -8.29 -6.70 21.30
C GLU A 115 -7.81 -7.39 22.59
N PRO A 116 -6.65 -6.98 23.14
CA PRO A 116 -5.81 -5.85 22.73
C PRO A 116 -4.73 -6.21 21.70
N LEU A 117 -4.64 -7.48 21.28
CA LEU A 117 -3.57 -7.96 20.39
C LEU A 117 -3.71 -7.44 18.96
N PHE A 118 -4.95 -7.25 18.52
CA PHE A 118 -5.29 -6.68 17.22
C PHE A 118 -6.25 -5.53 17.42
N PHE A 119 -5.82 -4.31 17.11
CA PHE A 119 -6.64 -3.12 17.31
C PHE A 119 -7.84 -3.11 16.35
N ASN A 120 -9.07 -3.12 16.89
CA ASN A 120 -10.26 -3.38 16.09
C ASN A 120 -10.78 -2.09 15.43
N ASN A 121 -10.53 -1.94 14.12
CA ASN A 121 -11.06 -0.84 13.31
C ASN A 121 -11.19 -1.20 11.82
N ASP A 122 -11.54 -0.22 10.99
CA ASP A 122 -11.69 -0.37 9.53
C ASP A 122 -10.43 -0.89 8.81
N TRP A 123 -9.28 -0.88 9.47
CA TRP A 123 -7.98 -1.30 8.97
C TRP A 123 -7.49 -2.62 9.58
N LYS A 124 -8.39 -3.43 10.13
CA LYS A 124 -8.13 -4.77 10.70
C LYS A 124 -7.44 -5.77 9.76
N ILE A 125 -7.41 -5.52 8.45
CA ILE A 125 -6.64 -6.36 7.50
C ILE A 125 -5.18 -5.92 7.36
N CYS A 126 -4.80 -4.81 8.00
CA CYS A 126 -3.47 -4.22 7.96
C CYS A 126 -2.67 -4.50 9.24
N HIS A 127 -2.69 -5.76 9.68
CA HIS A 127 -1.86 -6.25 10.78
C HIS A 127 -0.65 -7.03 10.26
N TRP A 128 0.38 -7.15 11.11
CA TRP A 128 1.64 -7.82 10.79
C TRP A 128 1.44 -9.24 10.18
N VAL A 129 0.47 -10.00 10.71
CA VAL A 129 0.18 -11.38 10.27
C VAL A 129 -0.41 -11.42 8.85
N CYS A 130 -1.11 -10.36 8.43
CA CYS A 130 -1.75 -10.28 7.11
C CYS A 130 -0.78 -9.92 5.99
N TYR A 131 0.44 -9.49 6.31
CA TYR A 131 1.39 -9.06 5.29
C TYR A 131 2.16 -10.20 4.62
N PHE A 132 2.22 -11.39 5.22
CA PHE A 132 2.97 -12.50 4.63
C PHE A 132 2.40 -12.96 3.29
N TYR A 133 1.07 -12.98 3.14
CA TYR A 133 0.41 -13.28 1.86
C TYR A 133 0.82 -12.28 0.78
N VAL A 134 0.68 -10.98 1.09
CA VAL A 134 0.93 -9.90 0.14
C VAL A 134 2.41 -9.84 -0.21
N ALA A 135 3.29 -10.02 0.79
CA ALA A 135 4.71 -10.08 0.56
C ALA A 135 5.04 -11.29 -0.33
N TYR A 136 4.93 -12.51 0.17
CA TYR A 136 5.55 -13.64 -0.52
C TYR A 136 4.71 -14.21 -1.66
N LEU A 137 3.54 -14.78 -1.35
CA LEU A 137 2.75 -15.51 -2.34
C LEU A 137 2.22 -14.60 -3.45
N PHE A 138 1.67 -13.45 -3.10
CA PHE A 138 1.08 -12.52 -4.07
C PHE A 138 2.14 -11.94 -5.01
N VAL A 139 3.28 -11.45 -4.52
CA VAL A 139 4.33 -10.93 -5.40
C VAL A 139 4.96 -12.04 -6.23
N TYR A 140 5.08 -13.26 -5.72
CA TYR A 140 5.53 -14.39 -6.52
C TYR A 140 4.59 -14.67 -7.71
N LEU A 141 3.26 -14.65 -7.48
CA LEU A 141 2.27 -14.78 -8.55
C LEU A 141 2.39 -13.63 -9.57
N LEU A 142 2.51 -12.38 -9.09
CA LEU A 142 2.73 -11.22 -9.96
C LEU A 142 4.00 -11.36 -10.79
N HIS A 143 5.08 -11.88 -10.20
CA HIS A 143 6.33 -12.13 -10.91
C HIS A 143 6.16 -13.17 -12.02
N LYS A 144 5.42 -14.26 -11.77
CA LYS A 144 5.10 -15.27 -12.79
C LYS A 144 4.26 -14.69 -13.93
N ILE A 145 3.23 -13.91 -13.60
CA ILE A 145 2.41 -13.20 -14.59
C ILE A 145 3.28 -12.25 -15.42
N TYR A 146 4.17 -11.50 -14.76
CA TYR A 146 5.10 -10.61 -15.43
C TYR A 146 6.02 -11.38 -16.39
N GLN A 147 6.55 -12.55 -16.00
CA GLN A 147 7.38 -13.38 -16.88
C GLN A 147 6.63 -13.82 -18.14
N TRP A 148 5.36 -14.20 -18.03
CA TRP A 148 4.50 -14.59 -19.14
C TRP A 148 4.02 -13.42 -20.02
N SER A 149 4.16 -12.19 -19.52
CA SER A 149 3.71 -11.00 -20.22
C SER A 149 4.56 -10.68 -21.46
N SER A 150 3.94 -10.03 -22.45
CA SER A 150 4.61 -9.62 -23.69
C SER A 150 5.66 -8.53 -23.44
N ARG A 151 6.62 -8.38 -24.36
CA ARG A 151 7.68 -7.35 -24.25
C ARG A 151 7.11 -5.94 -24.11
N TYR A 152 6.00 -5.65 -24.80
CA TYR A 152 5.32 -4.36 -24.74
C TYR A 152 4.72 -4.09 -23.35
N LEU A 153 3.98 -5.06 -22.80
CA LEU A 153 3.39 -4.93 -21.46
C LEU A 153 4.45 -4.80 -20.37
N LYS A 154 5.55 -5.56 -20.46
CA LYS A 154 6.71 -5.41 -19.56
C LYS A 154 7.28 -3.99 -19.59
N SER A 155 7.46 -3.43 -20.79
CA SER A 155 7.94 -2.06 -20.96
C SER A 155 6.98 -1.03 -20.37
N LEU A 156 5.67 -1.21 -20.56
CA LEU A 156 4.65 -0.35 -19.96
C LEU A 156 4.67 -0.41 -18.44
N PHE A 157 4.69 -1.61 -17.84
CA PHE A 157 4.76 -1.74 -16.39
C PHE A 157 6.03 -1.12 -15.81
N CYS A 158 7.17 -1.27 -16.48
CA CYS A 158 8.42 -0.62 -16.07
C CYS A 158 8.32 0.91 -16.16
N LEU A 159 7.70 1.45 -17.21
CA LEU A 159 7.49 2.89 -17.37
C LEU A 159 6.54 3.44 -16.30
N MET A 160 5.40 2.76 -16.06
CA MET A 160 4.45 3.11 -15.02
C MET A 160 5.09 3.04 -13.63
N GLY A 161 5.93 2.04 -13.37
CA GLY A 161 6.67 1.92 -12.11
C GLY A 161 7.65 3.07 -11.88
N LYS A 162 8.38 3.49 -12.92
CA LYS A 162 9.31 4.64 -12.86
C LYS A 162 8.59 5.97 -12.59
N CYS A 163 7.35 6.11 -13.08
CA CYS A 163 6.53 7.31 -12.92
C CYS A 163 5.44 7.14 -11.85
N SER A 164 5.58 6.15 -10.97
CA SER A 164 4.51 5.75 -10.04
C SER A 164 4.16 6.83 -9.04
N TYR A 165 5.15 7.61 -8.60
CA TYR A 165 4.95 8.72 -7.67
C TYR A 165 4.17 9.87 -8.32
N GLU A 166 4.52 10.27 -9.54
CA GLU A 166 3.83 11.31 -10.29
C GLU A 166 2.41 10.88 -10.66
N ILE A 167 2.22 9.61 -11.03
CA ILE A 167 0.89 9.02 -11.26
C ILE A 167 0.06 9.11 -9.96
N PHE A 168 0.64 8.75 -8.81
CA PHE A 168 -0.05 8.83 -7.53
C PHE A 168 -0.47 10.27 -7.18
N LEU A 169 0.41 11.26 -7.38
CA LEU A 169 0.08 12.67 -7.15
C LEU A 169 -1.05 13.15 -8.06
N LEU A 170 -0.97 12.82 -9.36
CA LEU A 170 -2.04 13.18 -10.29
C LEU A 170 -3.34 12.46 -9.97
N GLN A 171 -3.28 11.22 -9.51
CA GLN A 171 -4.46 10.47 -9.07
C GLN A 171 -5.15 11.13 -7.88
N MET A 172 -4.39 11.68 -6.93
CA MET A 172 -4.95 12.47 -5.83
C MET A 172 -5.63 13.75 -6.30
N PHE A 173 -4.99 14.45 -7.25
CA PHE A 173 -5.60 15.61 -7.88
C PHE A 173 -6.90 15.25 -8.60
N VAL A 174 -6.87 14.23 -9.47
CA VAL A 174 -8.04 13.73 -10.21
C VAL A 174 -9.15 13.33 -9.26
N PHE A 175 -8.90 12.50 -8.24
CA PHE A 175 -9.96 12.09 -7.30
C PHE A 175 -10.56 13.22 -6.48
N THR A 176 -9.85 14.34 -6.31
CA THR A 176 -10.35 15.50 -5.57
C THR A 176 -11.33 16.32 -6.43
N PHE A 177 -11.07 16.43 -7.73
CA PHE A 177 -11.85 17.28 -8.64
C PHE A 177 -12.78 16.51 -9.57
N PHE A 178 -12.65 15.19 -9.67
CA PHE A 178 -13.49 14.38 -10.55
C PHE A 178 -14.93 14.34 -10.01
N PRO A 179 -15.95 14.46 -10.88
CA PRO A 179 -17.35 14.55 -10.45
C PRO A 179 -17.76 13.38 -9.55
N SER A 180 -18.62 13.67 -8.58
CA SER A 180 -19.21 12.67 -7.72
C SER A 180 -20.18 11.78 -8.51
N ALA A 181 -20.53 10.61 -7.95
CA ALA A 181 -21.52 9.74 -8.59
C ALA A 181 -22.90 10.42 -8.75
N ALA A 182 -23.23 11.37 -7.86
CA ALA A 182 -24.46 12.16 -7.95
C ALA A 182 -24.46 13.09 -9.16
N ASP A 183 -23.31 13.67 -9.51
CA ASP A 183 -23.17 14.56 -10.67
C ASP A 183 -23.31 13.81 -12.01
N MET A 184 -23.14 12.49 -11.99
CA MET A 184 -23.31 11.58 -13.14
C MET A 184 -24.65 10.83 -13.13
N ALA A 185 -25.61 11.25 -12.31
CA ALA A 185 -26.92 10.59 -12.17
C ALA A 185 -27.72 10.53 -13.49
N PHE A 186 -27.40 11.37 -14.48
CA PHE A 186 -28.03 11.35 -15.81
C PHE A 186 -27.85 10.02 -16.58
N ILE A 187 -26.85 9.20 -16.21
CA ILE A 187 -26.58 7.89 -16.82
C ILE A 187 -27.61 6.83 -16.36
N GLY A 188 -28.33 7.08 -15.26
CA GLY A 188 -29.41 6.23 -14.75
C GLY A 188 -28.98 4.90 -14.13
N ASN A 189 -27.83 4.33 -14.53
CA ASN A 189 -27.33 3.06 -14.03
C ASN A 189 -26.10 3.24 -13.11
N SER A 190 -26.24 2.87 -11.84
CA SER A 190 -25.19 3.01 -10.82
C SER A 190 -23.91 2.21 -11.12
N TYR A 191 -24.02 0.99 -11.66
CA TYR A 191 -22.86 0.17 -12.01
C TYR A 191 -22.07 0.77 -13.18
N VAL A 192 -22.78 1.30 -14.18
CA VAL A 192 -22.16 1.96 -15.33
C VAL A 192 -21.45 3.24 -14.90
N ILE A 193 -22.05 4.04 -14.01
CA ILE A 193 -21.42 5.24 -13.43
C ILE A 193 -20.13 4.86 -12.70
N VAL A 194 -20.14 3.80 -11.88
CA VAL A 194 -18.94 3.34 -11.17
C VAL A 194 -17.86 2.88 -12.16
N LEU A 195 -18.22 2.09 -13.17
CA LEU A 195 -17.29 1.60 -14.18
C LEU A 195 -16.63 2.77 -14.96
N ILE A 196 -17.45 3.70 -15.47
CA ILE A 196 -16.98 4.88 -16.20
C ILE A 196 -16.04 5.70 -15.32
N ARG A 197 -16.41 5.90 -14.04
CA ARG A 197 -15.58 6.63 -13.09
C ARG A 197 -14.24 5.94 -12.87
N ILE A 198 -14.19 4.63 -12.70
CA ILE A 198 -12.94 3.89 -12.56
C ILE A 198 -12.07 4.06 -13.81
N VAL A 199 -12.64 3.83 -15.00
CA VAL A 199 -11.91 3.91 -16.27
C VAL A 199 -11.39 5.33 -16.52
N LEU A 200 -12.21 6.36 -16.36
CA LEU A 200 -11.83 7.75 -16.60
C LEU A 200 -10.80 8.24 -15.59
N THR A 201 -11.01 7.99 -14.30
CA THR A 201 -10.08 8.46 -13.27
C THR A 201 -8.71 7.78 -13.39
N THR A 202 -8.66 6.46 -13.65
CA THR A 202 -7.40 5.75 -13.89
C THR A 202 -6.70 6.23 -15.15
N SER A 203 -7.44 6.42 -16.25
CA SER A 203 -6.90 6.93 -17.50
C SER A 203 -6.32 8.34 -17.33
N LEU A 204 -7.08 9.26 -16.72
CA LEU A 204 -6.65 10.63 -16.46
C LEU A 204 -5.47 10.72 -15.47
N SER A 205 -5.28 9.70 -14.62
CA SER A 205 -4.14 9.64 -13.71
C SER A 205 -2.86 9.15 -14.40
N ILE A 206 -2.98 8.23 -15.35
CA ILE A 206 -1.83 7.55 -15.97
C ILE A 206 -1.38 8.25 -17.26
N PHE A 207 -2.29 8.51 -18.19
CA PHE A 207 -1.94 8.98 -19.53
C PHE A 207 -1.21 10.33 -19.54
N PRO A 208 -1.64 11.37 -18.79
CA PRO A 208 -0.95 12.67 -18.80
C PRO A 208 0.48 12.57 -18.31
N VAL A 209 0.74 11.76 -17.27
CA VAL A 209 2.10 11.55 -16.72
C VAL A 209 2.99 10.83 -17.72
N LEU A 210 2.47 9.80 -18.39
CA LEU A 210 3.23 9.08 -19.41
C LEU A 210 3.53 9.97 -20.62
N PHE A 211 2.56 10.77 -21.06
CA PHE A 211 2.71 11.72 -22.16
C PHE A 211 3.74 12.80 -21.83
N TYR A 212 3.65 13.40 -20.63
CA TYR A 212 4.61 14.41 -20.16
C TYR A 212 6.04 13.88 -20.10
N ASN A 213 6.23 12.66 -19.56
CA ASN A 213 7.54 12.01 -19.52
C ASN A 213 8.11 11.69 -20.91
N TYR A 214 7.24 11.30 -21.85
CA TYR A 214 7.64 11.11 -23.24
C TYR A 214 8.09 12.43 -23.89
N TYR A 215 7.35 13.52 -23.66
CA TYR A 215 7.69 14.84 -24.16
C TYR A 215 9.02 15.36 -23.61
N LEU A 216 9.25 15.26 -22.30
CA LEU A 216 10.51 15.68 -21.68
C LEU A 216 11.73 14.95 -22.25
N LYS A 217 11.63 13.63 -22.47
CA LYS A 217 12.71 12.86 -23.10
C LYS A 217 12.99 13.37 -24.51
N LYS A 218 11.95 13.61 -25.31
CA LYS A 218 12.08 14.13 -26.67
C LYS A 218 12.74 15.51 -26.71
N CYS A 219 12.44 16.38 -25.74
CA CYS A 219 13.08 17.70 -25.64
C CYS A 219 14.56 17.61 -25.24
N ARG A 220 14.92 16.74 -24.28
CA ARG A 220 16.33 16.55 -23.87
C ARG A 220 17.21 16.04 -25.02
N TYR A 221 16.69 15.15 -25.86
CA TYR A 221 17.41 14.66 -27.04
C TYR A 221 17.63 15.72 -28.13
N ARG A 222 16.83 16.81 -28.17
CA ARG A 222 17.05 17.90 -29.14
C ARG A 222 18.08 18.93 -28.68
N MET A 223 18.52 18.86 -27.42
CA MET A 223 19.47 19.81 -26.82
C MET A 223 20.88 19.23 -26.64
N SER A 224 21.11 17.94 -26.94
CA SER A 224 22.44 17.30 -27.01
C SER A 224 22.84 17.08 -28.45
#